data_AF-A0A1I7AK00-F1
#
_entry.id   AF-A0A1I7AK00-F1
#
_cell.length_a   1.000
_cell.length_b   1.000
_cell.length_c   1.000
_cell.angle_alpha   90.00
_cell.angle_beta   90.00
_cell.angle_gamma   90.00
#
_symmetry.space_group_name_H-M   'P 1'
#
loop_
_entity.id
_entity.type
_entity.pdbx_description
1 polymer ?
#
loop_
_entity_poly.entity_id
_entity_poly.type
_entity_poly.pdbx_seq_one_letter_code
_entity_poly.pdbx_strand_id
1 'polypeptide(L)'
;MKTIKLMALVCLAYFAFGCEFDQTEIILNDDLTQALEDDNKGVLRIGENTYIFNDNSKGTITKYKRNSRKHEFLYDTESLNINLENLQENYRLKDDSFIIENEVTDEYLKLLNVDESKPGTISFDVELSNGLKFENLNFTIPPSDSMGSANSRTSVACPWCWPLAYFLAAILDELGDDVYSICALALNNCANAGGVAELEVTEGGWFSESTCTVNCQLPD
;
A
#
# COMPACT_ATOMS: atom_id res chain seq x y z
N MET A 1 83.40 -24.44 -10.98
CA MET A 1 82.79 -25.08 -12.17
C MET A 1 81.29 -25.24 -11.90
N LYS A 2 80.42 -24.78 -12.83
CA LYS A 2 79.05 -25.25 -13.19
C LYS A 2 78.09 -25.62 -12.02
N THR A 3 76.83 -25.18 -11.85
CA THR A 3 75.72 -24.77 -12.74
C THR A 3 74.52 -24.46 -11.81
N ILE A 4 73.83 -23.31 -11.92
CA ILE A 4 72.51 -23.07 -12.56
C ILE A 4 71.28 -23.76 -11.91
N LYS A 5 70.39 -22.89 -11.37
CA LYS A 5 68.90 -22.88 -11.28
C LYS A 5 68.10 -24.07 -10.73
N LEU A 6 67.33 -23.81 -9.67
CA LEU A 6 65.87 -24.03 -9.56
C LEU A 6 65.40 -23.31 -8.28
N MET A 7 64.89 -22.08 -8.32
CA MET A 7 63.53 -21.66 -8.68
C MET A 7 62.45 -22.23 -7.73
N ALA A 8 62.00 -21.34 -6.84
CA ALA A 8 60.64 -21.15 -6.35
C ALA A 8 59.79 -22.40 -6.03
N LEU A 9 59.52 -22.63 -4.74
CA LEU A 9 58.16 -22.74 -4.18
C LEU A 9 58.25 -23.02 -2.67
N VAL A 10 58.48 -21.97 -1.87
CA VAL A 10 58.34 -22.05 -0.40
C VAL A 10 57.52 -20.85 0.05
N CYS A 11 56.22 -20.84 -0.27
CA CYS A 11 55.27 -19.86 0.26
C CYS A 11 53.79 -20.29 0.19
N LEU A 12 53.48 -21.59 0.07
CA LEU A 12 52.09 -22.06 0.09
C LEU A 12 51.96 -23.37 0.85
N ALA A 13 52.05 -23.27 2.17
CA ALA A 13 51.43 -24.24 3.07
C ALA A 13 51.20 -23.55 4.41
N TYR A 14 50.03 -23.80 4.98
CA TYR A 14 49.56 -23.36 6.30
C TYR A 14 48.99 -21.94 6.37
N PHE A 15 47.76 -21.78 5.88
CA PHE A 15 46.63 -21.27 6.67
C PHE A 15 45.32 -21.64 5.96
N ALA A 16 45.04 -22.95 5.90
CA ALA A 16 43.71 -23.47 5.63
C ALA A 16 43.16 -24.03 6.95
N PHE A 17 42.93 -23.15 7.93
CA PHE A 17 41.90 -23.41 8.92
C PHE A 17 40.59 -23.04 8.23
N GLY A 18 39.83 -24.05 7.83
CA GLY A 18 38.47 -23.88 7.37
C GLY A 18 37.65 -23.23 8.47
N CYS A 19 37.38 -21.94 8.33
CA CYS A 19 36.00 -21.50 8.56
C CYS A 19 35.23 -22.06 7.37
N GLU A 20 34.61 -23.20 7.58
CA GLU A 20 33.39 -23.55 6.87
C GLU A 20 32.44 -22.39 7.17
N PHE A 21 32.47 -21.37 6.31
CA PHE A 21 31.39 -20.40 6.26
C PHE A 21 30.22 -21.23 5.76
N ASP A 22 29.46 -21.75 6.73
CA ASP A 22 28.09 -22.13 6.54
C ASP A 22 27.40 -20.87 6.02
N GLN A 23 27.46 -20.68 4.70
CA GLN A 23 26.56 -19.78 4.00
C GLN A 23 25.20 -20.44 4.07
N THR A 24 24.62 -20.43 5.26
CA THR A 24 23.20 -20.18 5.34
C THR A 24 23.03 -18.87 4.57
N GLU A 25 22.57 -18.98 3.32
CA GLU A 25 22.00 -17.83 2.64
C GLU A 25 21.00 -17.26 3.63
N ILE A 26 21.37 -16.14 4.26
CA ILE A 26 20.39 -15.27 4.87
C ILE A 26 19.62 -14.78 3.66
N ILE A 27 18.58 -15.51 3.28
CA ILE A 27 17.51 -14.99 2.45
C ILE A 27 17.00 -13.83 3.30
N LEU A 28 17.50 -12.63 3.00
CA LEU A 28 16.97 -11.41 3.55
C LEU A 28 15.56 -11.37 2.99
N ASN A 29 14.60 -11.91 3.73
CA ASN A 29 13.20 -11.83 3.36
C ASN A 29 12.92 -10.33 3.34
N ASP A 30 12.69 -9.77 2.15
CA ASP A 30 12.51 -8.33 2.05
C ASP A 30 11.22 -7.92 2.79
N ASP A 31 11.20 -6.73 3.38
CA ASP A 31 10.13 -6.29 4.29
C ASP A 31 8.74 -6.49 3.67
N LEU A 32 8.63 -6.27 2.36
CA LEU A 32 7.39 -6.47 1.61
C LEU A 32 7.00 -7.95 1.52
N THR A 33 7.92 -8.85 1.20
CA THR A 33 7.64 -10.29 1.11
C THR A 33 7.10 -10.82 2.41
N GLN A 34 7.72 -10.46 3.54
CA GLN A 34 7.22 -10.83 4.86
C GLN A 34 5.82 -10.25 5.12
N ALA A 35 5.61 -8.96 4.85
CA ALA A 35 4.32 -8.32 5.09
C ALA A 35 3.18 -8.83 4.18
N LEU A 36 3.51 -9.40 3.01
CA LEU A 36 2.54 -10.07 2.13
C LEU A 36 2.15 -11.47 2.62
N GLU A 37 2.99 -12.11 3.44
CA GLU A 37 2.69 -13.39 4.09
C GLU A 37 1.84 -13.22 5.35
N ASP A 38 1.90 -12.05 5.98
CA ASP A 38 1.09 -11.70 7.15
C ASP A 38 -0.40 -11.50 6.80
N ASP A 39 -1.28 -11.74 7.78
CA ASP A 39 -2.72 -11.54 7.64
C ASP A 39 -3.03 -10.06 7.30
N ASN A 40 -3.71 -9.86 6.18
CA ASN A 40 -4.10 -8.54 5.69
C ASN A 40 -5.52 -8.59 5.09
N LYS A 41 -6.14 -7.41 4.98
CA LYS A 41 -7.47 -7.18 4.38
C LYS A 41 -7.41 -6.93 2.86
N GLY A 42 -6.22 -6.95 2.29
CA GLY A 42 -5.99 -6.83 0.86
C GLY A 42 -4.76 -6.00 0.53
N VAL A 43 -4.36 -6.08 -0.73
CA VAL A 43 -3.14 -5.44 -1.23
C VAL A 43 -3.47 -4.64 -2.50
N LEU A 44 -3.30 -3.33 -2.45
CA LEU A 44 -3.44 -2.43 -3.59
C LEU A 44 -2.05 -2.08 -4.15
N ARG A 45 -1.89 -2.18 -5.46
CA ARG A 45 -0.66 -1.77 -6.17
C ARG A 45 -0.94 -0.61 -7.12
N ILE A 46 -0.13 0.44 -7.00
CA ILE A 46 -0.15 1.64 -7.86
C ILE A 46 1.29 1.90 -8.31
N GLY A 47 1.60 1.66 -9.58
CA GLY A 47 2.95 1.83 -10.10
C GLY A 47 4.01 1.04 -9.30
N GLU A 48 4.98 1.75 -8.71
CA GLU A 48 6.02 1.14 -7.85
C GLU A 48 5.60 1.02 -6.37
N ASN A 49 4.45 1.55 -5.99
CA ASN A 49 3.96 1.57 -4.62
C ASN A 49 3.03 0.38 -4.36
N THR A 50 3.19 -0.24 -3.19
CA THR A 50 2.32 -1.29 -2.68
C THR A 50 1.73 -0.85 -1.35
N TYR A 51 0.42 -0.91 -1.25
CA TYR A 51 -0.36 -0.57 -0.07
C TYR A 51 -0.95 -1.85 0.50
N ILE A 52 -0.57 -2.20 1.73
CA ILE A 52 -1.13 -3.32 2.47
C ILE A 52 -2.17 -2.78 3.44
N PHE A 53 -3.40 -3.27 3.33
CA PHE A 53 -4.48 -2.95 4.27
C PHE A 53 -4.36 -3.91 5.45
N ASN A 54 -3.79 -3.45 6.57
CA ASN A 54 -3.43 -4.33 7.67
C ASN A 54 -4.67 -4.89 8.38
N ASP A 55 -4.62 -6.17 8.76
CA ASP A 55 -5.66 -6.74 9.62
C ASP A 55 -5.35 -6.48 11.10
N ASN A 56 -5.53 -5.23 11.52
CA ASN A 56 -5.39 -4.83 12.92
C ASN A 56 -6.61 -4.04 13.41
N SER A 57 -6.70 -3.84 14.73
CA SER A 57 -7.82 -3.16 15.38
C SER A 57 -7.97 -1.68 14.99
N LYS A 58 -6.89 -1.05 14.51
CA LYS A 58 -6.88 0.35 14.08
C LYS A 58 -7.18 0.50 12.58
N GLY A 59 -7.14 -0.58 11.80
CA GLY A 59 -7.31 -0.54 10.35
C GLY A 59 -6.25 0.29 9.63
N THR A 60 -4.97 0.13 9.97
CA THR A 60 -3.90 0.92 9.33
C THR A 60 -3.57 0.42 7.92
N ILE A 61 -2.93 1.30 7.14
CA ILE A 61 -2.38 1.01 5.82
C ILE A 61 -0.86 1.14 5.91
N THR A 62 -0.13 0.16 5.40
CA THR A 62 1.33 0.27 5.24
C THR A 62 1.70 0.48 3.79
N LYS A 63 2.46 1.55 3.52
CA LYS A 63 3.03 1.86 2.21
C LYS A 63 4.41 1.25 2.08
N TYR A 64 4.62 0.56 0.97
CA TYR A 64 5.91 0.12 0.46
C TYR A 64 6.19 0.81 -0.87
N LYS A 65 7.45 1.15 -1.12
CA LYS A 65 7.91 1.55 -2.45
C LYS A 65 8.96 0.55 -2.90
N ARG A 66 8.68 -0.17 -3.98
CA ARG A 66 9.37 -1.41 -4.33
C ARG A 66 9.29 -2.36 -3.13
N ASN A 67 10.41 -2.73 -2.52
CA ASN A 67 10.42 -3.72 -1.42
C ASN A 67 10.72 -3.09 -0.04
N SER A 68 10.77 -1.76 0.05
CA SER A 68 11.09 -1.06 1.30
C SER A 68 9.85 -0.42 1.92
N ARG A 69 9.59 -0.72 3.19
CA ARG A 69 8.57 -0.03 3.98
C ARG A 69 8.87 1.46 4.03
N LYS A 70 7.84 2.29 3.82
CA LYS A 70 7.94 3.75 3.89
C LYS A 70 7.33 4.28 5.16
N HIS A 71 6.05 4.00 5.36
CA HIS A 71 5.32 4.45 6.53
C HIS A 71 4.05 3.62 6.71
N GLU A 72 3.50 3.71 7.91
CA GLU A 72 2.19 3.18 8.26
C GLU A 72 1.30 4.33 8.71
N PHE A 73 0.07 4.33 8.24
CA PHE A 73 -0.85 5.44 8.45
C PHE A 73 -2.31 5.00 8.50
N LEU A 74 -3.17 5.89 8.96
CA LEU A 74 -4.62 5.81 8.82
C LEU A 74 -5.19 7.21 8.63
N TYR A 75 -6.36 7.31 8.01
CA TYR A 75 -7.14 8.55 8.00
C TYR A 75 -8.24 8.45 9.06
N ASP A 76 -8.52 9.56 9.73
CA ASP A 76 -9.76 9.76 10.45
C ASP A 76 -10.91 9.72 9.43
N THR A 77 -11.72 8.66 9.49
CA THR A 77 -12.82 8.42 8.57
C THR A 77 -13.90 9.49 8.65
N GLU A 78 -14.07 10.16 9.80
CA GLU A 78 -15.03 11.26 9.94
C GLU A 78 -14.58 12.48 9.11
N SER A 79 -13.28 12.78 9.12
CA SER A 79 -12.69 13.88 8.33
C SER A 79 -12.81 13.69 6.81
N LEU A 80 -12.98 12.45 6.35
CA LEU A 80 -13.14 12.16 4.93
C LEU A 80 -14.50 12.60 4.38
N ASN A 81 -15.51 12.86 5.22
CA ASN A 81 -16.86 13.27 4.76
C ASN A 81 -17.47 12.28 3.74
N ILE A 82 -17.24 10.98 3.94
CA ILE A 82 -17.85 9.90 3.17
C ILE A 82 -19.12 9.39 3.85
N ASN A 83 -20.16 9.08 3.07
CA ASN A 83 -21.33 8.39 3.60
C ASN A 83 -21.01 6.91 3.86
N LEU A 84 -20.62 6.58 5.10
CA LEU A 84 -20.34 5.20 5.50
C LEU A 84 -21.61 4.34 5.61
N GLU A 85 -22.77 4.94 5.90
CA GLU A 85 -24.04 4.23 6.04
C GLU A 85 -24.61 3.75 4.69
N ASN A 86 -24.29 4.49 3.61
CA ASN A 86 -24.76 4.24 2.25
C ASN A 86 -23.65 3.77 1.30
N LEU A 87 -22.60 3.09 1.80
CA LEU A 87 -21.53 2.51 0.96
C LEU A 87 -22.07 1.60 -0.17
N GLN A 88 -23.24 0.98 0.04
CA GLN A 88 -23.93 0.17 -0.98
C GLN A 88 -24.71 1.00 -2.00
N GLU A 89 -25.09 2.25 -1.72
CA GLU A 89 -25.81 3.12 -2.66
C GLU A 89 -24.85 3.91 -3.56
N ASN A 90 -23.65 4.23 -3.06
CA ASN A 90 -22.49 4.69 -3.85
C ASN A 90 -22.01 3.61 -4.85
N TYR A 91 -22.41 2.35 -4.61
CA TYR A 91 -22.10 1.22 -5.46
C TYR A 91 -23.04 1.20 -6.68
N ARG A 92 -22.47 1.66 -7.81
CA ARG A 92 -22.98 1.62 -9.20
C ARG A 92 -23.92 2.76 -9.58
N LEU A 93 -23.35 3.71 -10.32
CA LEU A 93 -24.09 4.56 -11.25
C LEU A 93 -23.60 4.33 -12.68
N LYS A 94 -24.53 4.57 -13.62
CA LYS A 94 -24.47 4.50 -15.09
C LYS A 94 -23.09 4.09 -15.65
N ASP A 95 -23.07 2.98 -16.39
CA ASP A 95 -21.90 2.46 -17.13
C ASP A 95 -20.88 1.67 -16.27
N ASP A 96 -21.35 0.85 -15.33
CA ASP A 96 -20.54 -0.12 -14.54
C ASP A 96 -19.36 0.47 -13.77
N SER A 97 -19.47 1.75 -13.40
CA SER A 97 -18.46 2.46 -12.57
C SER A 97 -18.85 2.50 -11.09
N PHE A 98 -17.85 2.52 -10.21
CA PHE A 98 -18.04 2.76 -8.77
C PHE A 98 -17.58 4.16 -8.42
N ILE A 99 -18.30 4.88 -7.57
CA ILE A 99 -17.96 6.25 -7.21
C ILE A 99 -17.96 6.36 -5.69
N ILE A 100 -16.91 6.99 -5.15
CA ILE A 100 -16.87 7.46 -3.77
C ILE A 100 -16.98 8.97 -3.85
N GLU A 101 -17.98 9.56 -3.21
CA GLU A 101 -18.25 11.00 -3.25
C GLU A 101 -18.04 11.61 -1.86
N ASN A 102 -17.49 12.83 -1.82
CA ASN A 102 -17.41 13.66 -0.64
C ASN A 102 -18.74 14.40 -0.48
N GLU A 103 -19.44 14.19 0.63
CA GLU A 103 -20.78 14.75 0.85
C GLU A 103 -20.81 16.28 0.99
N VAL A 104 -19.64 16.92 1.11
CA VAL A 104 -19.51 18.36 1.35
C VAL A 104 -19.01 19.11 0.12
N THR A 105 -18.14 18.49 -0.70
CA THR A 105 -17.39 19.18 -1.76
C THR A 105 -17.72 18.75 -3.19
N ASP A 106 -18.61 17.76 -3.38
CA ASP A 106 -18.89 17.11 -4.67
C ASP A 106 -17.65 16.45 -5.32
N GLU A 107 -16.53 16.35 -4.59
CA GLU A 107 -15.35 15.64 -5.07
C GLU A 107 -15.60 14.14 -5.10
N TYR A 108 -14.98 13.48 -6.06
CA TYR A 108 -15.20 12.06 -6.24
C TYR A 108 -13.94 11.31 -6.65
N LEU A 109 -13.94 10.04 -6.29
CA LEU A 109 -13.06 9.02 -6.80
C LEU A 109 -13.92 8.01 -7.55
N LYS A 110 -13.67 7.84 -8.85
CA LYS A 110 -14.44 6.97 -9.74
C LYS A 110 -13.60 5.82 -10.24
N LEU A 111 -14.02 4.58 -9.97
CA LEU A 111 -13.43 3.37 -10.52
C LEU A 111 -14.03 3.09 -11.88
N LEU A 112 -13.16 2.83 -12.85
CA LEU A 112 -13.47 2.58 -14.24
C LEU A 112 -12.84 1.25 -14.68
N ASN A 113 -13.33 0.71 -15.79
CA ASN A 113 -12.74 -0.47 -16.46
C ASN A 113 -12.48 -1.65 -15.52
N VAL A 114 -13.42 -1.91 -14.61
CA VAL A 114 -13.27 -2.95 -13.59
C VAL A 114 -13.27 -4.32 -14.25
N ASP A 115 -12.18 -5.06 -14.04
CA ASP A 115 -11.98 -6.44 -14.49
C ASP A 115 -11.73 -7.36 -13.28
N GLU A 116 -12.62 -8.34 -13.14
CA GLU A 116 -12.59 -9.37 -12.09
C GLU A 116 -12.34 -10.77 -12.70
N SER A 117 -11.86 -10.84 -13.95
CA SER A 117 -11.64 -12.10 -14.68
C SER A 117 -10.59 -13.00 -14.03
N LYS A 118 -9.66 -12.43 -13.27
CA LYS A 118 -8.62 -13.18 -12.54
C LYS A 118 -9.08 -13.47 -11.10
N PRO A 119 -9.14 -14.76 -10.69
CA PRO A 119 -9.52 -15.10 -9.32
C PRO A 119 -8.64 -14.40 -8.27
N GLY A 120 -9.28 -13.79 -7.27
CA GLY A 120 -8.61 -13.11 -6.16
C GLY A 120 -7.89 -11.82 -6.55
N THR A 121 -8.04 -11.33 -7.77
CA THR A 121 -7.48 -10.05 -8.22
C THR A 121 -8.57 -9.25 -8.90
N ILE A 122 -8.59 -7.96 -8.61
CA ILE A 122 -9.42 -7.00 -9.29
C ILE A 122 -8.51 -5.97 -9.94
N SER A 123 -8.68 -5.76 -11.24
CA SER A 123 -8.00 -4.71 -11.99
C SER A 123 -8.98 -3.57 -12.30
N PHE A 124 -8.53 -2.32 -12.19
CA PHE A 124 -9.38 -1.16 -12.44
C PHE A 124 -8.54 0.08 -12.72
N ASP A 125 -9.18 1.11 -13.26
CA ASP A 125 -8.63 2.47 -13.33
C ASP A 125 -9.35 3.36 -12.33
N VAL A 126 -8.72 4.45 -11.92
CA VAL A 126 -9.31 5.48 -11.05
C VAL A 126 -9.27 6.82 -11.77
N GLU A 127 -10.40 7.52 -11.78
CA GLU A 127 -10.54 8.91 -12.23
C GLU A 127 -11.02 9.78 -11.06
N LEU A 128 -10.35 10.90 -10.83
CA LEU A 128 -10.68 11.84 -9.78
C LEU A 128 -11.47 13.03 -10.33
N SER A 129 -12.22 13.72 -9.47
CA SER A 129 -12.97 14.93 -9.85
C SER A 129 -12.10 16.08 -10.37
N ASN A 130 -10.82 16.11 -10.00
CA ASN A 130 -9.86 17.08 -10.54
C ASN A 130 -9.28 16.69 -11.92
N GLY A 131 -9.72 15.56 -12.49
CA GLY A 131 -9.32 15.06 -13.81
C GLY A 131 -8.06 14.20 -13.83
N LEU A 132 -7.38 14.00 -12.69
CA LEU A 132 -6.28 13.05 -12.59
C LEU A 132 -6.77 11.61 -12.75
N LYS A 133 -5.92 10.77 -13.32
CA LYS A 133 -6.21 9.36 -13.58
C LYS A 133 -5.06 8.47 -13.16
N PHE A 134 -5.40 7.35 -12.54
CA PHE A 134 -4.49 6.24 -12.30
C PHE A 134 -4.96 5.02 -13.09
N GLU A 135 -4.08 4.43 -13.88
CA GLU A 135 -4.42 3.31 -14.76
C GLU A 135 -3.79 2.01 -14.27
N ASN A 136 -4.44 0.89 -14.58
CA ASN A 136 -3.96 -0.48 -14.31
C ASN A 136 -3.71 -0.77 -12.82
N LEU A 137 -4.57 -0.26 -11.94
CA LEU A 137 -4.53 -0.58 -10.52
C LEU A 137 -4.91 -2.03 -10.31
N ASN A 138 -4.28 -2.67 -9.33
CA ASN A 138 -4.55 -4.05 -8.99
C ASN A 138 -4.77 -4.20 -7.49
N PHE A 139 -5.94 -4.69 -7.12
CA PHE A 139 -6.27 -5.07 -5.77
C PHE A 139 -6.30 -6.59 -5.64
N THR A 140 -5.49 -7.14 -4.74
CA THR A 140 -5.50 -8.57 -4.40
C THR A 140 -6.38 -8.80 -3.18
N ILE A 141 -7.40 -9.63 -3.34
CA ILE A 141 -8.28 -10.07 -2.26
C ILE A 141 -7.56 -11.18 -1.49
N PRO A 142 -7.42 -11.08 -0.15
CA PRO A 142 -6.84 -12.15 0.66
C PRO A 142 -7.65 -13.44 0.50
N PRO A 143 -7.01 -14.61 0.50
CA PRO A 143 -7.72 -15.89 0.51
C PRO A 143 -8.38 -16.10 1.88
N SER A 144 -9.52 -15.45 2.14
CA SER A 144 -10.40 -15.79 3.26
C SER A 144 -11.74 -16.31 2.75
N ASP A 145 -12.23 -17.37 3.37
CA ASP A 145 -13.45 -18.11 3.01
C ASP A 145 -14.76 -17.27 3.02
N SER A 146 -14.70 -15.98 3.37
CA SER A 146 -15.86 -15.11 3.58
C SER A 146 -16.07 -14.02 2.52
N MET A 147 -15.06 -13.69 1.70
CA MET A 147 -15.27 -12.85 0.52
C MET A 147 -15.77 -13.75 -0.60
N GLY A 148 -17.10 -13.93 -0.64
CA GLY A 148 -17.81 -14.69 -1.67
C GLY A 148 -17.19 -14.42 -3.04
N SER A 149 -17.00 -15.50 -3.82
CA SER A 149 -16.26 -15.48 -5.08
C SER A 149 -16.46 -14.18 -5.84
N ALA A 150 -15.40 -13.60 -6.43
CA ALA A 150 -15.50 -12.44 -7.32
C ALA A 150 -16.61 -12.58 -8.40
N ASN A 151 -17.07 -13.81 -8.67
CA ASN A 151 -18.19 -14.11 -9.56
C ASN A 151 -19.61 -14.07 -8.95
N SER A 152 -19.77 -13.72 -7.67
CA SER A 152 -21.05 -13.68 -6.97
C SER A 152 -21.81 -12.41 -7.33
N ARG A 153 -22.58 -12.45 -8.43
CA ARG A 153 -23.50 -11.38 -8.87
C ARG A 153 -24.73 -11.19 -7.96
N THR A 154 -24.73 -11.76 -6.76
CA THR A 154 -25.81 -11.64 -5.78
C THR A 154 -25.38 -10.74 -4.64
N SER A 155 -26.32 -9.93 -4.15
CA SER A 155 -26.25 -8.85 -3.15
C SER A 155 -25.68 -9.20 -1.75
N VAL A 156 -24.89 -10.27 -1.61
CA VAL A 156 -24.41 -10.81 -0.33
C VAL A 156 -22.88 -10.71 -0.19
N ALA A 157 -22.14 -10.47 -1.27
CA ALA A 157 -20.71 -10.24 -1.22
C ALA A 157 -20.40 -9.05 -2.13
N CYS A 158 -20.26 -7.87 -1.54
CA CYS A 158 -19.77 -6.69 -2.23
C CYS A 158 -18.26 -6.61 -1.90
N PRO A 159 -17.37 -7.13 -2.76
CA PRO A 159 -15.93 -7.13 -2.48
C PRO A 159 -15.38 -5.72 -2.28
N TRP A 160 -16.10 -4.73 -2.82
CA TRP A 160 -15.84 -3.31 -2.76
C TRP A 160 -16.34 -2.64 -1.48
N CYS A 161 -17.41 -3.12 -0.84
CA CYS A 161 -18.05 -2.38 0.25
C CYS A 161 -17.21 -2.30 1.52
N TRP A 162 -16.23 -3.18 1.68
CA TRP A 162 -15.33 -3.22 2.83
C TRP A 162 -14.06 -2.35 2.64
N PRO A 163 -13.42 -2.28 1.46
CA PRO A 163 -12.21 -1.47 1.27
C PRO A 163 -12.35 -0.04 0.70
N LEU A 164 -13.54 0.52 0.44
CA LEU A 164 -13.65 1.85 -0.21
C LEU A 164 -12.91 2.97 0.53
N ALA A 165 -13.05 3.06 1.85
CA ALA A 165 -12.32 4.06 2.64
C ALA A 165 -10.79 3.86 2.58
N TYR A 166 -10.34 2.60 2.54
CA TYR A 166 -8.92 2.27 2.37
C TYR A 166 -8.41 2.62 0.97
N PHE A 167 -9.22 2.45 -0.07
CA PHE A 167 -8.88 2.89 -1.42
C PHE A 167 -8.72 4.39 -1.50
N LEU A 168 -9.67 5.15 -0.95
CA LEU A 168 -9.56 6.61 -0.90
C LEU A 168 -8.30 7.04 -0.15
N ALA A 169 -8.03 6.47 1.03
CA ALA A 169 -6.84 6.77 1.81
C ALA A 169 -5.52 6.47 1.06
N ALA A 170 -5.43 5.33 0.37
CA ALA A 170 -4.25 4.98 -0.43
C ALA A 170 -4.05 5.94 -1.62
N ILE A 171 -5.14 6.36 -2.28
CA ILE A 171 -5.09 7.31 -3.38
C ILE A 171 -4.71 8.71 -2.89
N LEU A 172 -5.24 9.16 -1.75
CA LEU A 172 -4.84 10.43 -1.13
C LEU A 172 -3.35 10.45 -0.76
N ASP A 173 -2.83 9.35 -0.22
CA ASP A 173 -1.40 9.22 0.06
C ASP A 173 -0.54 9.18 -1.22
N GLU A 174 -1.01 8.54 -2.29
CA GLU A 174 -0.30 8.54 -3.59
C GLU A 174 -0.22 9.95 -4.18
N LEU A 175 -1.28 10.75 -4.03
CA LEU A 175 -1.29 12.17 -4.41
C LEU A 175 -0.43 13.06 -3.49
N GLY A 176 -0.06 12.56 -2.31
CA GLY A 176 0.49 13.35 -1.22
C GLY A 176 1.77 14.11 -1.58
N ASP A 177 2.56 13.59 -2.51
CA ASP A 177 3.79 14.24 -2.98
C ASP A 177 3.51 15.50 -3.83
N ASP A 178 2.36 15.55 -4.54
CA ASP A 178 2.01 16.62 -5.48
C ASP A 178 0.92 17.58 -4.98
N VAL A 179 -0.01 17.10 -4.14
CA VAL A 179 -1.17 17.87 -3.65
C VAL A 179 -1.04 18.23 -2.16
N TYR A 180 -0.32 17.41 -1.37
CA TYR A 180 -0.28 17.53 0.10
C TYR A 180 1.15 17.60 0.66
N SER A 181 2.02 18.45 0.09
CA SER A 181 3.45 18.46 0.43
C SER A 181 3.75 18.60 1.94
N ILE A 182 2.89 19.28 2.70
CA ILE A 182 3.02 19.45 4.16
C ILE A 182 2.63 18.16 4.90
N CYS A 183 1.57 17.47 4.48
CA CYS A 183 1.14 16.19 5.05
C CYS A 183 2.15 15.09 4.79
N ALA A 184 2.68 15.03 3.55
CA ALA A 184 3.72 14.09 3.18
C ALA A 184 4.98 14.27 4.03
N LEU A 185 5.37 15.52 4.33
CA LEU A 185 6.51 15.78 5.23
C LEU A 185 6.23 15.33 6.67
N ALA A 186 5.04 15.62 7.19
CA ALA A 186 4.64 15.22 8.54
C ALA A 186 4.54 13.68 8.69
N LEU A 187 4.02 13.00 7.68
CA LEU A 187 4.01 11.54 7.58
C LEU A 187 5.43 10.96 7.65
N ASN A 188 6.33 11.48 6.82
CA ASN A 188 7.73 11.04 6.80
C ASN A 188 8.42 11.26 8.15
N ASN A 189 8.16 12.40 8.82
CA ASN A 189 8.72 12.68 10.13
C ASN A 189 8.20 11.70 11.19
N CYS A 190 6.91 11.38 11.18
CA CYS A 190 6.34 10.39 12.09
C CYS A 190 6.96 9.00 11.86
N ALA A 191 7.06 8.58 10.61
CA ALA A 191 7.67 7.30 10.24
C ALA A 191 9.15 7.21 10.66
N ASN A 192 9.92 8.29 10.48
CA ASN A 192 11.32 8.38 10.93
C ASN A 192 11.46 8.31 12.45
N ALA A 193 10.43 8.72 13.20
CA ALA A 193 10.36 8.56 14.65
C ALA A 193 9.89 7.14 15.08
N GLY A 194 9.59 6.26 14.13
CA GLY A 194 9.07 4.92 14.37
C GLY A 194 7.58 4.87 14.70
N GLY A 195 6.85 5.98 14.52
CA GLY A 195 5.43 6.08 14.84
C GLY A 195 4.49 5.69 13.70
N VAL A 196 3.21 5.62 14.03
CA VAL A 196 2.08 5.47 13.09
C VAL A 196 1.33 6.80 13.02
N ALA A 197 1.12 7.29 11.80
CA ALA A 197 0.48 8.58 11.58
C ALA A 197 -1.03 8.44 11.38
N GLU A 198 -1.80 9.24 12.11
CA GLU A 198 -3.23 9.43 11.91
C GLU A 198 -3.44 10.79 11.23
N LEU A 199 -4.10 10.78 10.06
CA LEU A 199 -4.34 11.98 9.26
C LEU A 199 -5.80 12.42 9.37
N GLU A 200 -5.99 13.72 9.55
CA GLU A 200 -7.30 14.36 9.52
C GLU A 200 -7.31 15.41 8.39
N VAL A 201 -8.28 15.35 7.48
CA VAL A 201 -8.48 16.38 6.45
C VAL A 201 -9.30 17.52 7.06
N THR A 202 -8.71 18.71 7.18
CA THR A 202 -9.29 19.82 7.96
C THR A 202 -10.00 20.87 7.12
N GLU A 203 -9.50 21.16 5.92
CA GLU A 203 -10.11 22.14 4.99
C GLU A 203 -9.88 21.71 3.54
N GLY A 204 -10.62 22.29 2.59
CA GLY A 204 -10.27 22.26 1.16
C GLY A 204 -10.45 20.95 0.40
N GLY A 205 -11.25 20.00 0.91
CA GLY A 205 -11.61 18.78 0.15
C GLY A 205 -10.52 17.69 0.07
N TRP A 206 -10.70 16.72 -0.80
CA TRP A 206 -9.76 15.63 -1.07
C TRP A 206 -8.74 15.97 -2.16
N PHE A 207 -9.08 16.85 -3.09
CA PHE A 207 -8.28 17.11 -4.29
C PHE A 207 -8.12 18.61 -4.61
N SER A 208 -8.68 19.50 -3.80
CA SER A 208 -8.40 20.95 -3.82
C SER A 208 -7.37 21.38 -2.76
N GLU A 209 -7.23 22.68 -2.44
CA GLU A 209 -6.22 23.25 -1.52
C GLU A 209 -6.43 22.78 -0.06
N SER A 210 -6.34 21.48 0.16
CA SER A 210 -6.66 20.88 1.42
C SER A 210 -5.52 20.94 2.41
N THR A 211 -5.90 21.19 3.65
CA THR A 211 -5.00 21.13 4.80
C THR A 211 -5.24 19.83 5.53
N CYS A 212 -4.18 19.29 6.14
CA CYS A 212 -4.32 18.15 7.03
C CYS A 212 -3.66 18.40 8.38
N THR A 213 -4.17 17.69 9.38
CA THR A 213 -3.49 17.50 10.66
C THR A 213 -2.91 16.08 10.70
N VAL A 214 -1.69 15.94 11.24
CA VAL A 214 -1.06 14.63 11.45
C VAL A 214 -0.80 14.44 12.94
N ASN A 215 -1.43 13.42 13.51
CA ASN A 215 -1.18 12.97 14.87
C ASN A 215 -0.26 11.73 14.83
N CYS A 216 0.92 11.82 15.46
CA CYS A 216 1.91 10.75 15.43
C CYS A 216 1.85 9.92 16.73
N GLN A 217 1.48 8.65 16.60
CA GLN A 217 1.46 7.69 17.69
C GLN A 217 2.80 6.95 17.74
N LEU A 218 3.64 7.27 18.73
CA LEU A 218 4.94 6.62 18.93
C LEU A 218 4.78 5.27 19.66
N PRO A 219 5.65 4.29 19.41
CA PRO A 219 5.72 3.07 20.21
C PRO A 219 6.12 3.41 21.67
N ASP A 220 5.52 2.70 22.62
CA ASP A 220 5.81 2.82 24.06
C ASP A 220 7.27 2.48 24.42
#